data_AF-A0A938MJM0-F1
#
_entry.id   AF-A0A938MJM0-F1
#
_cell.length_a   1.000
_cell.length_b   1.000
_cell.length_c   1.000
_cell.angle_alpha   90.00
_cell.angle_beta   90.00
_cell.angle_gamma   90.00
#
_symmetry.space_group_name_H-M   'P 1'
#
loop_
_entity.id
_entity.type
_entity.pdbx_description
1 polymer ?
#
loop_
_entity_poly.entity_id
_entity_poly.type
_entity_poly.pdbx_seq_one_letter_code
_entity_poly.pdbx_strand_id
1 'polypeptide(L)'
;MTRGRELRDRFLSGSQGCLDWKLGLLRKGKQTPLGELVRQMMSSLDAEAKERLFPCGMTHTFATEIKDFGDALLSGTKFEVDGLEGLKDQAISMALYESSHLSQPVKLAQIESCEVEGWQKDLNQAVGLA
;
A
#
# COMPACT_ATOMS: atom_id res chain seq x y z
N MET A 1 2.78 18.90 21.00
CA MET A 1 3.55 17.94 21.85
C MET A 1 2.64 17.60 23.02
N THR A 2 2.18 16.37 23.25
CA THR A 2 2.91 15.09 23.30
C THR A 2 1.85 13.98 23.25
N ARG A 3 1.94 12.99 22.35
CA ARG A 3 1.11 11.76 22.39
C ARG A 3 1.70 10.58 21.58
N GLY A 4 3.02 10.56 21.42
CA GLY A 4 3.73 9.53 20.66
C GLY A 4 4.43 8.45 21.50
N ARG A 5 4.40 8.55 22.84
CA ARG A 5 5.29 7.76 23.71
C ARG A 5 4.80 6.35 24.05
N GLU A 6 3.57 6.00 23.69
CA GLU A 6 2.97 4.68 23.98
C GLU A 6 2.42 3.98 22.71
N LEU A 7 2.76 4.47 21.52
CA LEU A 7 2.25 3.89 20.27
C LEU A 7 3.17 2.75 19.83
N ARG A 8 2.69 1.51 19.94
CA ARG A 8 3.40 0.29 19.50
C ARG A 8 3.20 0.08 18.00
N ASP A 9 4.28 -0.24 17.29
CA ASP A 9 4.53 -0.79 15.93
C ASP A 9 3.55 -0.64 14.74
N ARG A 10 2.26 -0.37 14.92
CA ARG A 10 1.28 -0.22 13.82
C ARG A 10 0.30 0.90 14.11
N PHE A 11 0.70 2.13 13.83
CA PHE A 11 -0.18 3.28 13.84
C PHE A 11 0.10 4.21 12.66
N LEU A 12 -0.96 4.83 12.15
CA LEU A 12 -0.90 5.92 11.18
C LEU A 12 -1.29 7.22 11.89
N SER A 13 -0.51 8.28 11.71
CA SER A 13 -0.75 9.57 12.35
C SER A 13 -0.82 10.68 11.30
N GLY A 14 -1.71 11.65 11.50
CA GLY A 14 -1.83 12.82 10.64
C GLY A 14 -2.41 14.02 11.37
N SER A 15 -2.60 15.14 10.65
CA SER A 15 -3.14 16.39 11.20
C SER A 15 -4.56 16.27 11.77
N GLN A 16 -5.28 15.20 11.41
CA GLN A 16 -6.67 14.97 11.79
C GLN A 16 -6.86 13.90 12.89
N GLY A 17 -5.80 13.25 13.37
CA GLY A 17 -5.87 12.18 14.37
C GLY A 17 -4.86 11.07 14.11
N CYS A 18 -4.99 9.97 14.85
CA CYS A 18 -4.22 8.75 14.61
C CYS A 18 -5.11 7.51 14.56
N LEU A 19 -4.77 6.58 13.68
CA LEU A 19 -5.33 5.24 13.60
C LEU A 19 -4.32 4.28 14.23
N ASP A 20 -4.72 3.60 15.28
CA ASP A 20 -3.95 2.51 15.88
C ASP A 20 -4.71 1.21 15.65
N TRP A 21 -4.03 0.14 15.27
CA TRP A 21 -4.69 -1.12 14.91
C TRP A 21 -5.39 -1.80 16.10
N LYS A 22 -4.96 -1.51 17.34
CA LYS A 22 -5.57 -2.05 18.56
C LYS A 22 -6.62 -1.09 19.12
N LEU A 23 -6.32 0.20 19.16
CA LEU A 23 -7.19 1.21 19.78
C LEU A 23 -8.25 1.76 18.80
N GLY A 24 -8.05 1.61 17.50
CA GLY A 24 -8.89 2.20 16.47
C GLY A 24 -8.54 3.66 16.17
N LEU A 25 -9.51 4.43 15.66
CA LEU A 25 -9.33 5.82 15.29
C LEU A 25 -9.46 6.73 16.51
N LEU A 26 -8.40 7.49 16.80
CA LEU A 26 -8.34 8.51 17.83
C LEU A 26 -8.40 9.89 17.17
N ARG A 27 -9.53 10.59 17.33
CA ARG A 27 -9.78 11.92 16.72
C ARG A 27 -10.45 12.87 17.70
N LYS A 28 -9.86 14.04 17.94
CA LYS A 28 -10.39 15.10 18.83
C LYS A 28 -10.87 14.59 20.20
N GLY A 29 -10.14 13.63 20.79
CA GLY A 29 -10.49 13.03 22.08
C GLY A 29 -11.56 11.94 22.03
N LYS A 30 -12.14 11.65 20.86
CA LYS A 30 -13.03 10.50 20.63
C LYS A 30 -12.21 9.32 20.10
N GLN A 31 -12.50 8.13 20.65
CA GLN A 31 -12.00 6.85 20.15
C GLN A 31 -13.13 6.12 19.44
N THR A 32 -12.88 5.67 18.21
CA THR A 32 -13.76 4.78 17.45
C THR A 32 -13.04 3.45 17.24
N PRO A 33 -13.51 2.33 17.82
CA PRO A 33 -12.89 1.02 17.64
C PRO A 33 -12.81 0.59 16.17
N LEU A 34 -11.78 -0.17 15.80
CA LEU A 34 -11.58 -0.61 14.41
C LEU A 34 -12.78 -1.39 13.84
N GLY A 35 -13.39 -2.27 14.62
CA GLY A 35 -14.58 -3.02 14.20
C GLY A 35 -15.82 -2.12 13.98
N GLU A 36 -15.90 -0.96 14.64
CA GLU A 36 -16.94 0.03 14.34
C GLU A 36 -16.66 0.73 13.01
N LEU A 37 -15.41 1.09 12.73
CA LEU A 37 -15.01 1.68 11.46
C LEU A 37 -15.29 0.75 10.28
N VAL A 38 -14.94 -0.53 10.41
CA VAL A 38 -15.24 -1.55 9.38
C VAL A 38 -16.74 -1.66 9.14
N ARG A 39 -17.56 -1.67 10.20
CA ARG A 39 -19.03 -1.68 10.04
C ARG A 39 -19.55 -0.43 9.34
N GLN A 40 -19.05 0.75 9.71
CA GLN A 40 -19.43 2.02 9.08
C GLN A 40 -19.09 1.99 7.58
N MET A 41 -17.87 1.59 7.22
CA MET A 41 -17.46 1.42 5.82
C MET A 41 -18.38 0.44 5.08
N MET A 42 -18.57 -0.77 5.60
CA MET A 42 -19.43 -1.78 4.94
C MET A 42 -20.88 -1.30 4.79
N SER A 43 -21.39 -0.50 5.73
CA SER A 43 -22.73 0.07 5.64
C SER A 43 -22.84 1.20 4.62
N SER A 44 -21.75 1.92 4.34
CA SER A 44 -21.71 3.01 3.36
C SER A 44 -21.59 2.55 1.91
N LEU A 45 -21.24 1.28 1.67
CA LEU A 45 -21.09 0.72 0.34
C LEU A 45 -22.44 0.22 -0.21
N ASP A 46 -22.72 0.58 -1.46
CA ASP A 46 -23.82 -0.01 -2.23
C ASP A 46 -23.48 -1.45 -2.69
N ALA A 47 -24.43 -2.09 -3.37
CA ALA A 47 -24.27 -3.49 -3.80
C ALA A 47 -23.14 -3.65 -4.84
N GLU A 48 -23.00 -2.68 -5.75
CA GLU A 48 -21.97 -2.71 -6.79
C GLU A 48 -20.57 -2.56 -6.19
N ALA A 49 -20.37 -1.59 -5.30
CA ALA A 49 -19.10 -1.39 -4.62
C ALA A 49 -18.75 -2.55 -3.69
N LYS A 50 -19.75 -3.19 -3.07
CA LYS A 50 -19.54 -4.42 -2.28
C LYS A 50 -19.05 -5.57 -3.14
N GLU A 51 -19.68 -5.83 -4.27
CA GLU A 51 -19.24 -6.92 -5.15
C GLU A 51 -17.86 -6.62 -5.75
N ARG A 52 -17.56 -5.36 -6.08
CA ARG A 52 -16.24 -4.97 -6.58
C ARG A 52 -15.13 -5.13 -5.53
N LEU A 53 -15.35 -4.66 -4.30
CA LEU A 53 -14.32 -4.63 -3.25
C LEU A 53 -14.24 -5.92 -2.44
N PHE A 54 -15.37 -6.62 -2.30
CA PHE A 54 -15.54 -7.83 -1.50
C PHE A 54 -16.35 -8.85 -2.31
N PRO A 55 -15.83 -9.31 -3.47
CA PRO A 55 -16.56 -10.22 -4.35
C PRO A 55 -17.02 -11.46 -3.59
N CYS A 56 -18.28 -11.84 -3.76
CA CYS A 56 -18.90 -12.94 -3.01
C CYS A 56 -18.81 -12.80 -1.47
N GLY A 57 -18.62 -11.57 -0.95
CA GLY A 57 -18.42 -11.29 0.47
C GLY A 57 -17.03 -11.67 1.02
N MET A 58 -16.05 -11.95 0.15
CA MET A 58 -14.69 -12.30 0.56
C MET A 58 -14.00 -11.11 1.23
N THR A 59 -13.34 -11.36 2.37
CA THR A 59 -12.55 -10.36 3.11
C THR A 59 -11.09 -10.76 3.30
N HIS A 60 -10.73 -11.95 2.82
CA HIS A 60 -9.35 -12.42 2.84
C HIS A 60 -8.59 -11.79 1.66
N THR A 61 -7.58 -10.96 1.96
CA THR A 61 -6.88 -10.13 0.96
C THR A 61 -6.37 -10.93 -0.23
N PHE A 62 -5.69 -12.05 0.03
CA PHE A 62 -5.17 -12.91 -1.03
C PHE A 62 -6.26 -13.55 -1.91
N ALA A 63 -7.43 -13.84 -1.34
CA ALA A 63 -8.53 -14.44 -2.09
C ALA A 63 -9.15 -13.41 -3.04
N THR A 64 -9.27 -12.15 -2.56
CA THR A 64 -9.72 -11.02 -3.38
C THR A 64 -8.74 -10.77 -4.54
N GLU A 65 -7.43 -10.76 -4.29
CA GLU A 65 -6.41 -10.57 -5.33
C GLU A 65 -6.43 -11.67 -6.41
N ILE A 66 -6.49 -12.95 -6.02
CA ILE A 66 -6.58 -14.07 -6.97
C ILE A 66 -7.86 -13.99 -7.80
N LYS A 67 -8.98 -13.59 -7.17
CA LYS A 67 -10.25 -13.45 -7.86
C LYS A 67 -10.20 -12.34 -8.92
N ASP A 68 -9.67 -11.16 -8.56
CA ASP A 68 -9.49 -10.05 -9.49
C ASP A 68 -8.60 -10.46 -10.68
N PHE A 69 -7.46 -11.12 -10.40
CA PHE A 69 -6.59 -11.65 -11.44
C PHE A 69 -7.29 -12.67 -12.36
N GLY A 70 -8.05 -13.60 -11.77
CA GLY A 70 -8.81 -14.60 -12.53
C GLY A 70 -9.89 -13.98 -13.42
N ASP A 71 -10.64 -13.02 -12.90
CA ASP A 71 -11.67 -12.29 -13.66
C ASP A 71 -11.06 -11.50 -14.82
N ALA A 72 -9.92 -10.83 -14.58
CA ALA A 72 -9.20 -10.08 -15.59
C ALA A 72 -8.73 -10.98 -16.75
N LEU A 73 -8.19 -12.17 -16.43
CA LEU A 73 -7.80 -13.15 -17.44
C LEU A 73 -8.99 -13.64 -18.28
N LEU A 74 -10.13 -13.91 -17.65
CA LEU A 74 -11.32 -14.43 -18.33
C LEU A 74 -12.04 -13.37 -19.18
N SER A 75 -12.04 -12.12 -18.72
CA SER A 75 -12.74 -11.01 -19.37
C SER A 75 -11.84 -10.19 -20.31
N GLY A 76 -10.53 -10.41 -20.29
CA GLY A 76 -9.56 -9.59 -21.00
C GLY A 76 -9.47 -8.16 -20.48
N THR A 77 -9.83 -7.94 -19.20
CA THR A 77 -9.76 -6.62 -18.57
C THR A 77 -8.45 -6.43 -17.82
N LYS A 78 -8.17 -5.19 -17.43
CA LYS A 78 -7.00 -4.85 -16.60
C LYS A 78 -7.32 -5.18 -15.13
N PHE A 79 -6.48 -6.01 -14.51
CA PHE A 79 -6.53 -6.26 -13.06
C PHE A 79 -6.01 -5.06 -12.27
N GLU A 80 -6.41 -4.96 -11.00
CA GLU A 80 -6.20 -3.78 -10.15
C GLU A 80 -4.71 -3.43 -9.99
N VAL A 81 -3.88 -4.44 -9.71
CA VAL A 81 -2.44 -4.27 -9.43
C VAL A 81 -1.61 -4.96 -10.52
N ASP A 82 -1.38 -4.26 -11.63
CA ASP A 82 -0.56 -4.78 -12.74
C ASP A 82 0.95 -4.62 -12.51
N GLY A 83 1.75 -5.14 -13.44
CA GLY A 83 3.21 -5.07 -13.34
C GLY A 83 3.76 -3.63 -13.33
N LEU A 84 3.04 -2.67 -13.94
CA LEU A 84 3.45 -1.27 -13.92
C LEU A 84 3.12 -0.61 -12.57
N GLU A 85 1.98 -0.93 -11.97
CA GLU A 85 1.65 -0.48 -10.63
C GLU A 85 2.64 -1.07 -9.61
N GLY A 86 2.91 -2.37 -9.71
CA GLY A 86 3.93 -3.02 -8.88
C GLY A 86 5.34 -2.42 -9.04
N LEU A 87 5.71 -1.99 -10.26
CA LEU A 87 6.96 -1.27 -10.49
C LEU A 87 6.99 0.08 -9.74
N LYS A 88 5.90 0.85 -9.78
CA LYS A 88 5.80 2.15 -9.09
C LYS A 88 5.86 2.00 -7.57
N ASP A 89 5.20 0.97 -7.04
CA ASP A 89 5.26 0.65 -5.62
C ASP A 89 6.69 0.29 -5.19
N GLN A 90 7.37 -0.54 -5.99
CA GLN A 90 8.76 -0.91 -5.76
C GLN A 90 9.70 0.31 -5.88
N ALA A 91 9.41 1.24 -6.79
CA ALA A 91 10.24 2.43 -7.03
C ALA A 91 10.41 3.31 -5.78
N ILE A 92 9.43 3.33 -4.88
CA ILE A 92 9.53 4.04 -3.59
C ILE A 92 10.65 3.46 -2.73
N SER A 93 10.68 2.14 -2.58
CA SER A 93 11.72 1.45 -1.80
C SER A 93 13.10 1.63 -2.43
N MET A 94 13.18 1.51 -3.75
CA MET A 94 14.42 1.70 -4.49
C MET A 94 14.93 3.14 -4.39
N ALA A 95 14.07 4.15 -4.46
CA ALA A 95 14.45 5.54 -4.28
C ALA A 95 15.06 5.81 -2.89
N LEU A 96 14.57 5.14 -1.84
CA LEU A 96 15.16 5.24 -0.50
C LEU A 96 16.58 4.66 -0.46
N TYR A 97 16.80 3.49 -1.08
CA TYR A 97 18.12 2.87 -1.14
C TYR A 97 19.10 3.68 -1.98
N GLU A 98 18.68 4.14 -3.15
CA GLU A 98 19.50 4.98 -4.03
C GLU A 98 19.80 6.34 -3.39
N SER A 99 18.83 6.94 -2.69
CA SER A 99 19.05 8.17 -1.94
C SER A 99 20.07 7.99 -0.82
N SER A 100 20.00 6.88 -0.09
CA SER A 100 21.00 6.53 0.92
C SER A 100 22.38 6.28 0.31
N HIS A 101 22.45 5.63 -0.84
CA HIS A 101 23.70 5.34 -1.55
C HIS A 101 24.37 6.62 -2.05
N LEU A 102 23.59 7.55 -2.60
CA LEU A 102 24.08 8.80 -3.18
C LEU A 102 24.18 9.97 -2.18
N SER A 103 23.63 9.80 -0.97
CA SER A 103 23.50 10.88 0.03
C SER A 103 22.78 12.13 -0.50
N GLN A 104 21.80 11.94 -1.37
CA GLN A 104 20.99 13.03 -1.95
C GLN A 104 19.56 12.57 -2.24
N PRO A 105 18.58 13.49 -2.34
CA PRO A 105 17.22 13.14 -2.76
C PRO A 105 17.19 12.55 -4.18
N VAL A 106 16.41 11.49 -4.37
CA VAL A 106 16.19 10.84 -5.68
C VAL A 106 14.72 10.96 -6.05
N LYS A 107 14.43 11.37 -7.30
CA LYS A 107 13.06 11.44 -7.81
C LYS A 107 12.60 10.05 -8.25
N LEU A 108 11.34 9.71 -7.98
CA LEU A 108 10.75 8.43 -8.42
C LEU A 108 10.89 8.21 -9.94
N ALA A 109 10.68 9.27 -10.74
CA ALA A 109 10.84 9.20 -12.18
C ALA A 109 12.23 8.71 -12.64
N GLN A 110 13.29 8.99 -11.87
CA GLN A 110 14.66 8.54 -12.17
C GLN A 110 14.86 7.05 -11.89
N ILE A 111 14.09 6.49 -10.96
CA ILE A 111 14.05 5.04 -10.71
C ILE A 111 13.23 4.36 -11.81
N GLU A 112 12.03 4.90 -12.10
CA GLU A 112 11.13 4.35 -13.12
C GLU A 112 11.76 4.35 -14.52
N SER A 113 12.64 5.31 -14.82
CA SER A 113 13.38 5.39 -16.09
C SER A 113 14.74 4.69 -16.08
N CYS A 114 15.13 4.03 -14.97
CA CYS A 114 16.46 3.44 -14.78
C CYS A 114 17.62 4.44 -14.98
N GLU A 115 17.42 5.74 -14.70
CA GLU A 115 18.50 6.73 -14.72
C GLU A 115 19.44 6.60 -13.51
N VAL A 116 18.93 6.09 -12.40
CA VAL A 116 19.68 5.89 -11.15
C VAL A 116 19.59 4.42 -10.74
N GLU A 117 20.73 3.74 -10.84
CA GLU A 117 20.84 2.29 -10.58
C GLU A 117 22.12 1.95 -9.79
N GLY A 118 22.61 2.88 -8.96
CA GLY A 118 23.89 2.72 -8.26
C GLY A 118 23.84 1.63 -7.19
N TRP A 119 22.83 1.69 -6.33
CA TRP A 119 22.59 0.70 -5.29
C TRP A 119 22.20 -0.66 -5.88
N GLN A 120 21.34 -0.69 -6.91
CA GLN A 120 20.86 -1.95 -7.49
C GLN A 120 21.89 -2.65 -8.40
N LYS A 121 22.99 -1.99 -8.75
CA LYS A 121 23.99 -2.49 -9.69
C LYS A 121 24.50 -3.90 -9.36
N ASP A 122 24.84 -4.15 -8.10
CA ASP A 122 25.38 -5.45 -7.67
C ASP A 122 24.32 -6.56 -7.80
N LEU A 123 23.05 -6.23 -7.58
CA LEU A 123 21.93 -7.14 -7.77
C LEU A 123 21.74 -7.47 -9.25
N ASN A 124 21.73 -6.45 -10.11
CA ASN A 124 21.63 -6.60 -11.56
C ASN A 124 22.72 -7.54 -12.07
N GLN A 125 23.98 -7.30 -11.67
CA GLN A 125 25.11 -8.15 -12.05
C GLN A 125 24.94 -9.60 -11.56
N ALA A 126 24.44 -9.82 -10.34
CA ALA A 126 24.23 -11.15 -9.79
C ALA A 126 23.16 -11.96 -10.54
N VAL A 127 22.16 -11.30 -11.12
CA VAL A 127 21.09 -11.94 -11.91
C VAL A 127 21.34 -11.90 -13.43
N GLY A 128 22.49 -11.40 -13.86
CA GLY A 128 22.88 -11.34 -15.28
C GLY A 128 22.22 -10.21 -16.07
N LEU A 129 21.74 -9.17 -15.38
CA LEU A 129 21.31 -7.91 -15.97
C LEU A 129 22.52 -6.97 -16.00
N ALA A 130 22.83 -6.41 -17.17
CA ALA A 130 23.98 -5.53 -17.39
C ALA A 130 23.65 -4.07 -17.06
#